data_AF-A0A1W1CUF9-F1
#
_entry.id   AF-A0A1W1CUF9-F1
#
_cell.length_a   1.000
_cell.length_b   1.000
_cell.length_c   1.000
_cell.angle_alpha   90.00
_cell.angle_beta   90.00
_cell.angle_gamma   90.00
#
_symmetry.space_group_name_H-M   'P 1'
#
loop_
_entity.id
_entity.type
_entity.pdbx_description
1 polymer ?
#
loop_
_entity_poly.entity_id
_entity_poly.type
_entity_poly.pdbx_seq_one_letter_code
_entity_poly.pdbx_strand_id
1 'polypeptide(L)'
;MKYIVMGLLVLFLAGCESKEQKSQNSIENIIMDYAYVVLENDKVMSQYRDFNQHLLDEFDIDFRTITVDSDEDIDIYANQEFNRLQQESRSATGKAILMVVNTKQDKVRLEVSMGLEPVYTDAFVSYIEREGFVPYFRNDTIADAIYMAAELISDRAYDAQAGKEFMPPMQSKSIGAGAKTEAHIGKSNLHEKKGKDVTASSSDTPMDVLKKYLASVKAYNTNPNLDIYTDASKAFFSQHTVTKINQDNEIRFLTPCMDSKEVKYAVDGVHAVLLNDPVNQRKCSPYFFKKEQGNWKLDIATMAQILRFNAPMQWHFDKKERLKGEAKYYAFAFDGYGLDRNGYPQKYKRNGEWEKYRWKYRCGGYYHPGDKKDNVRCWMKDALRGGPAEVRLGFQPYDKIYGFGEGENRRENVTIREFIDYLNSVPSGEVATVIIEYYYLNGKKTNNFDAILNPNVEVRYETRQGIAP
;
A
#
# COMPACT_ATOMS: atom_id res chain seq x y z
N MET A 1 -55.16 51.59 11.91
CA MET A 1 -55.11 51.69 10.43
C MET A 1 -54.23 50.57 9.91
N LYS A 2 -54.84 49.64 9.15
CA LYS A 2 -54.25 48.73 8.15
C LYS A 2 -53.38 47.53 8.60
N TYR A 3 -53.89 46.36 8.19
CA TYR A 3 -53.40 44.98 8.14
C TYR A 3 -52.05 44.76 7.43
N ILE A 4 -51.43 43.57 7.62
CA ILE A 4 -50.97 42.56 6.59
C ILE A 4 -49.70 41.77 7.02
N VAL A 5 -49.83 40.45 7.32
CA VAL A 5 -49.28 39.24 6.62
C VAL A 5 -47.86 38.83 7.09
N MET A 6 -47.71 37.72 7.83
CA MET A 6 -47.50 36.31 7.41
C MET A 6 -46.11 36.02 6.83
N GLY A 7 -45.40 35.06 7.44
CA GLY A 7 -44.12 34.54 6.96
C GLY A 7 -43.56 33.44 7.86
N LEU A 8 -44.29 32.34 8.00
CA LEU A 8 -43.80 31.11 8.64
C LEU A 8 -42.87 30.41 7.64
N LEU A 9 -41.55 30.60 7.79
CA LEU A 9 -40.55 29.93 6.97
C LEU A 9 -40.25 28.56 7.59
N VAL A 10 -40.96 27.53 7.13
CA VAL A 10 -40.58 26.12 7.36
C VAL A 10 -39.35 25.85 6.50
N LEU A 11 -38.16 25.96 7.09
CA LEU A 11 -36.93 25.47 6.50
C LEU A 11 -36.96 23.94 6.53
N PHE A 12 -37.22 23.35 5.37
CA PHE A 12 -36.91 21.95 5.09
C PHE A 12 -35.42 21.71 5.35
N LEU A 13 -35.09 21.09 6.48
CA LEU A 13 -33.80 20.44 6.69
C LEU A 13 -33.76 19.18 5.81
N ALA A 14 -33.53 19.38 4.51
CA ALA A 14 -32.99 18.32 3.68
C ALA A 14 -31.55 18.09 4.17
N GLY A 15 -31.38 17.04 4.97
CA GLY A 15 -30.08 16.63 5.49
C GLY A 15 -29.12 16.34 4.35
N CYS A 16 -28.18 17.26 4.10
CA CYS A 16 -26.93 16.90 3.45
C CYS A 16 -26.17 16.01 4.42
N GLU A 17 -26.34 14.70 4.32
CA GLU A 17 -25.37 13.75 4.86
C GLU A 17 -23.99 14.17 4.38
N SER A 18 -23.08 14.46 5.31
CA SER A 18 -21.71 14.79 4.98
C SER A 18 -21.05 13.58 4.30
N LYS A 19 -20.07 13.83 3.42
CA LYS A 19 -19.27 12.74 2.81
C LYS A 19 -18.62 11.83 3.85
N GLU A 20 -18.32 12.38 5.03
CA GLU A 20 -17.75 11.69 6.18
C GLU A 20 -18.77 10.72 6.78
N GLN A 21 -20.02 11.15 6.97
CA GLN A 21 -21.13 10.31 7.45
C GLN A 21 -21.51 9.21 6.44
N LYS A 22 -21.49 9.49 5.13
CA LYS A 22 -21.64 8.45 4.09
C LYS A 22 -20.47 7.45 4.06
N SER A 23 -19.25 7.92 4.31
CA SER A 23 -18.05 7.08 4.35
C SER A 23 -18.03 6.15 5.58
N GLN A 24 -18.55 6.62 6.70
CA GLN A 24 -18.65 5.88 7.96
C GLN A 24 -19.84 4.89 7.94
N ASN A 25 -21.02 5.31 7.49
CA ASN A 25 -22.17 4.42 7.25
C ASN A 25 -21.84 3.29 6.26
N SER A 26 -20.98 3.55 5.25
CA SER A 26 -20.54 2.51 4.31
C SER A 26 -19.45 1.58 4.84
N ILE A 27 -18.75 1.92 5.94
CA ILE A 27 -17.85 0.96 6.64
C ILE A 27 -18.67 0.08 7.55
N GLU A 28 -19.55 0.68 8.35
CA GLU A 28 -20.42 -0.03 9.30
C GLU A 28 -21.28 -1.08 8.58
N ASN A 29 -21.58 -0.86 7.30
CA ASN A 29 -22.32 -1.80 6.46
C ASN A 29 -21.46 -2.96 5.87
N ILE A 30 -20.13 -2.96 6.00
CA ILE A 30 -19.23 -4.02 5.45
C ILE A 30 -18.43 -4.70 6.55
N ILE A 31 -18.04 -3.95 7.59
CA ILE A 31 -17.46 -4.48 8.83
C ILE A 31 -18.31 -3.98 10.00
N MET A 32 -18.94 -4.91 10.70
CA MET A 32 -19.66 -4.66 11.95
C MET A 32 -18.78 -5.14 13.11
N ASP A 33 -18.02 -4.20 13.69
CA ASP A 33 -17.01 -4.51 14.72
C ASP A 33 -17.58 -4.35 16.14
N TYR A 34 -18.47 -5.26 16.56
CA TYR A 34 -19.06 -5.20 17.91
C TYR A 34 -18.08 -5.62 19.01
N ALA A 35 -16.97 -6.28 18.65
CA ALA A 35 -15.92 -6.64 19.59
C ALA A 35 -14.82 -5.57 19.74
N TYR A 36 -14.85 -4.50 18.94
CA TYR A 36 -13.85 -3.41 18.93
C TYR A 36 -12.41 -3.91 18.68
N VAL A 37 -12.24 -4.87 17.78
CA VAL A 37 -10.93 -5.50 17.46
C VAL A 37 -10.38 -5.11 16.09
N VAL A 38 -11.08 -4.28 15.32
CA VAL A 38 -10.73 -3.92 13.93
C VAL A 38 -10.63 -2.41 13.71
N LEU A 39 -11.54 -1.64 14.31
CA LEU A 39 -11.80 -0.23 13.94
C LEU A 39 -10.64 0.75 14.20
N GLU A 40 -9.58 0.37 14.91
CA GLU A 40 -8.43 1.27 15.15
C GLU A 40 -7.38 1.26 14.02
N ASN A 41 -7.57 0.49 12.94
CA ASN A 41 -6.59 0.37 11.85
C ASN A 41 -7.09 0.95 10.50
N ASP A 42 -7.04 2.28 10.36
CA ASP A 42 -7.49 3.02 9.16
C ASP A 42 -6.95 2.47 7.83
N LYS A 43 -5.70 1.99 7.83
CA LYS A 43 -5.05 1.47 6.63
C LYS A 43 -5.71 0.17 6.18
N VAL A 44 -5.87 -0.79 7.09
CA VAL A 44 -6.54 -2.07 6.83
C VAL A 44 -7.98 -1.83 6.37
N MET A 45 -8.70 -0.91 7.03
CA MET A 45 -10.08 -0.57 6.69
C MET A 45 -10.22 0.01 5.28
N SER A 46 -9.32 0.90 4.87
CA SER A 46 -9.32 1.46 3.52
C SER A 46 -9.10 0.37 2.47
N GLN A 47 -8.13 -0.53 2.69
CA GLN A 47 -7.82 -1.57 1.71
C GLN A 47 -8.93 -2.62 1.65
N TYR A 48 -9.46 -3.06 2.79
CA TYR A 48 -10.58 -4.00 2.85
C TYR A 48 -11.81 -3.47 2.11
N ARG A 49 -12.11 -2.18 2.24
CA ARG A 49 -13.19 -1.53 1.49
C ARG A 49 -12.98 -1.63 -0.01
N ASP A 50 -11.77 -1.37 -0.50
CA ASP A 50 -11.45 -1.43 -1.93
C ASP A 50 -11.66 -2.85 -2.48
N PHE A 51 -11.22 -3.87 -1.74
CA PHE A 51 -11.48 -5.28 -2.09
C PHE A 51 -12.97 -5.61 -2.12
N ASN A 52 -13.72 -5.19 -1.10
CA ASN A 52 -15.16 -5.49 -1.00
C ASN A 52 -15.97 -4.79 -2.09
N GLN A 53 -15.65 -3.53 -2.37
CA GLN A 53 -16.30 -2.79 -3.45
C GLN A 53 -16.01 -3.45 -4.80
N HIS A 54 -14.76 -3.88 -5.01
CA HIS A 54 -14.38 -4.59 -6.23
C HIS A 54 -15.06 -5.95 -6.37
N LEU A 55 -15.15 -6.73 -5.28
CA LEU A 55 -15.90 -7.99 -5.24
C LEU A 55 -17.37 -7.81 -5.66
N LEU A 56 -18.00 -6.75 -5.16
CA LEU A 56 -19.37 -6.40 -5.50
C LEU A 56 -19.49 -5.97 -6.97
N ASP A 57 -18.64 -5.05 -7.43
CA ASP A 57 -18.76 -4.46 -8.76
C ASP A 57 -18.41 -5.45 -9.89
N GLU A 58 -17.38 -6.29 -9.71
CA GLU A 58 -16.88 -7.19 -10.75
C GLU A 58 -17.53 -8.57 -10.71
N PHE A 59 -17.76 -9.12 -9.52
CA PHE A 59 -18.23 -10.50 -9.35
C PHE A 59 -19.66 -10.60 -8.83
N ASP A 60 -20.28 -9.46 -8.50
CA ASP A 60 -21.58 -9.37 -7.84
C ASP A 60 -21.60 -10.08 -6.49
N ILE A 61 -20.52 -10.01 -5.72
CA ILE A 61 -20.37 -10.68 -4.40
C ILE A 61 -20.46 -9.65 -3.28
N ASP A 62 -21.47 -9.78 -2.41
CA ASP A 62 -21.54 -9.03 -1.16
C ASP A 62 -20.78 -9.75 -0.05
N PHE A 63 -19.54 -9.32 0.20
CA PHE A 63 -18.73 -9.82 1.31
C PHE A 63 -18.86 -8.88 2.52
N ARG A 64 -19.08 -9.45 3.71
CA ARG A 64 -19.14 -8.70 4.98
C ARG A 64 -18.46 -9.47 6.10
N THR A 65 -18.01 -8.72 7.10
CA THR A 65 -17.41 -9.24 8.33
C THR A 65 -18.16 -8.74 9.56
N ILE A 66 -18.37 -9.62 10.52
CA ILE A 66 -18.91 -9.30 11.85
C ILE A 66 -17.90 -9.78 12.90
N THR A 67 -17.53 -8.92 13.83
CA THR A 67 -16.84 -9.32 15.07
C THR A 67 -17.80 -9.19 16.25
N VAL A 68 -17.77 -10.15 17.16
CA VAL A 68 -18.63 -10.16 18.35
C VAL A 68 -17.89 -10.70 19.57
N ASP A 69 -18.35 -10.26 20.74
CA ASP A 69 -18.01 -10.80 22.05
C ASP A 69 -19.32 -11.35 22.67
N SER A 70 -19.67 -12.60 22.35
CA SER A 70 -20.96 -13.21 22.73
C SER A 70 -20.81 -14.67 23.16
N ASP A 71 -21.58 -15.10 24.15
CA ASP A 71 -21.67 -16.50 24.58
C ASP A 71 -22.56 -17.35 23.65
N GLU A 72 -23.34 -16.71 22.76
CA GLU A 72 -24.20 -17.41 21.81
C GLU A 72 -23.39 -18.31 20.86
N ASP A 73 -23.87 -19.53 20.59
CA ASP A 73 -23.20 -20.45 19.66
C ASP A 73 -23.00 -19.78 18.29
N ILE A 74 -21.74 -19.69 17.85
CA ILE A 74 -21.35 -19.07 16.59
C ILE A 74 -22.12 -19.62 15.37
N ASP A 75 -22.56 -20.88 15.38
CA ASP A 75 -23.34 -21.43 14.26
C ASP A 75 -24.72 -20.80 14.19
N ILE A 76 -25.38 -20.66 15.34
CA ILE A 76 -26.72 -20.08 15.44
C ILE A 76 -26.63 -18.61 15.05
N TYR A 77 -25.66 -17.90 15.64
CA TYR A 77 -25.42 -16.49 15.36
C TYR A 77 -25.09 -16.25 13.88
N ALA A 78 -24.13 -16.99 13.31
CA ALA A 78 -23.73 -16.84 11.91
C ALA A 78 -24.88 -17.15 10.95
N ASN A 79 -25.67 -18.20 11.20
CA ASN A 79 -26.85 -18.50 10.37
C ASN A 79 -27.91 -17.41 10.43
N GLN A 80 -28.19 -16.86 11.62
CA GLN A 80 -29.16 -15.77 11.77
C GLN A 80 -28.69 -14.51 11.03
N GLU A 81 -27.45 -14.10 11.25
CA GLU A 81 -26.88 -12.93 10.57
C GLU A 81 -26.73 -13.15 9.06
N PHE A 82 -26.42 -14.37 8.61
CA PHE A 82 -26.34 -14.67 7.19
C PHE A 82 -27.71 -14.60 6.52
N ASN A 83 -28.76 -15.10 7.16
CA ASN A 83 -30.13 -14.98 6.67
C ASN A 83 -30.59 -13.51 6.58
N ARG A 84 -30.19 -12.67 7.54
CA ARG A 84 -30.44 -11.22 7.49
C ARG A 84 -29.65 -10.58 6.35
N LEU A 85 -28.38 -10.92 6.22
CA LEU A 85 -27.50 -10.42 5.16
C LEU A 85 -28.00 -10.80 3.75
N GLN A 86 -28.58 -11.99 3.57
CA GLN A 86 -29.21 -12.39 2.31
C GLN A 86 -30.40 -11.49 1.93
N GLN A 87 -31.19 -11.04 2.91
CA GLN A 87 -32.32 -10.12 2.68
C GLN A 87 -31.85 -8.69 2.40
N GLU A 88 -30.76 -8.27 3.03
CA GLU A 88 -30.16 -6.94 2.92
C GLU A 88 -28.99 -6.91 1.92
N SER A 89 -28.85 -7.94 1.10
CA SER A 89 -27.68 -8.13 0.25
C SER A 89 -27.56 -7.01 -0.77
N ARG A 90 -26.33 -6.55 -0.99
CA ARG A 90 -26.00 -5.58 -2.04
C ARG A 90 -25.83 -6.26 -3.40
N SER A 91 -25.68 -7.58 -3.42
CA SER A 91 -25.56 -8.37 -4.64
C SER A 91 -26.90 -8.44 -5.38
N ALA A 92 -26.88 -8.20 -6.68
CA ALA A 92 -28.05 -8.32 -7.54
C ALA A 92 -28.50 -9.79 -7.70
N THR A 93 -27.58 -10.74 -7.54
CA THR A 93 -27.84 -12.19 -7.67
C THR A 93 -27.92 -12.92 -6.33
N GLY A 94 -27.83 -12.21 -5.20
CA GLY A 94 -27.84 -12.79 -3.85
C GLY A 94 -26.55 -13.53 -3.47
N LYS A 95 -25.50 -13.43 -4.30
CA LYS A 95 -24.19 -13.99 -3.98
C LYS A 95 -23.59 -13.23 -2.80
N ALA A 96 -23.41 -13.92 -1.69
CA ALA A 96 -22.94 -13.29 -0.48
C ALA A 96 -22.03 -14.21 0.33
N ILE A 97 -21.09 -13.58 1.04
CA ILE A 97 -20.18 -14.23 1.97
C ILE A 97 -20.22 -13.46 3.29
N LEU A 98 -20.34 -14.17 4.40
CA LEU A 98 -20.25 -13.59 5.74
C LEU A 98 -19.14 -14.26 6.53
N MET A 99 -18.22 -13.47 7.04
CA MET A 99 -17.27 -13.92 8.05
C MET A 99 -17.71 -13.46 9.43
N VAL A 100 -17.78 -14.39 10.38
CA VAL A 100 -18.06 -14.09 11.79
C VAL A 100 -16.85 -14.47 12.63
N VAL A 101 -16.34 -13.51 13.40
CA VAL A 101 -15.28 -13.71 14.40
C VAL A 101 -15.90 -13.54 15.78
N ASN A 102 -16.01 -14.62 16.54
CA ASN A 102 -16.45 -14.58 17.94
C ASN A 102 -15.23 -14.65 18.86
N THR A 103 -14.86 -13.49 19.41
CA THR A 103 -13.69 -13.32 20.28
C THR A 103 -13.84 -14.03 21.62
N LYS A 104 -15.07 -14.11 22.14
CA LYS A 104 -15.39 -14.79 23.41
C LYS A 104 -15.27 -16.30 23.32
N GLN A 105 -15.84 -16.87 22.25
CA GLN A 105 -15.83 -18.30 22.01
C GLN A 105 -14.54 -18.80 21.39
N ASP A 106 -13.64 -17.89 21.02
CA ASP A 106 -12.37 -18.20 20.37
C ASP A 106 -12.59 -18.97 19.05
N LYS A 107 -13.49 -18.46 18.19
CA LYS A 107 -13.94 -19.13 16.96
C LYS A 107 -14.13 -18.17 15.79
N VAL A 108 -13.97 -18.73 14.60
CA VAL A 108 -14.28 -18.09 13.32
C VAL A 108 -15.16 -19.00 12.48
N ARG A 109 -16.01 -18.39 11.65
CA ARG A 109 -16.87 -19.09 10.72
C ARG A 109 -17.07 -18.29 9.44
N LEU A 110 -17.04 -18.96 8.31
CA LEU A 110 -17.39 -18.39 7.01
C LEU A 110 -18.68 -19.01 6.48
N GLU A 111 -19.68 -18.18 6.18
CA GLU A 111 -20.90 -18.56 5.50
C GLU A 111 -20.84 -18.13 4.03
N VAL A 112 -21.26 -19.02 3.14
CA VAL A 112 -21.20 -18.82 1.68
C VAL A 112 -22.58 -19.13 1.09
N SER A 113 -23.08 -18.23 0.23
CA SER A 113 -24.38 -18.44 -0.42
C SER A 113 -24.31 -19.60 -1.41
N MET A 114 -25.44 -20.29 -1.64
CA MET A 114 -25.53 -21.42 -2.59
C MET A 114 -24.96 -21.10 -3.98
N GLY A 115 -25.19 -19.89 -4.50
CA GLY A 115 -24.68 -19.46 -5.82
C GLY A 115 -23.15 -19.33 -5.90
N LEU A 116 -22.46 -19.45 -4.77
CA LEU A 116 -21.02 -19.30 -4.62
C LEU A 116 -20.32 -20.60 -4.22
N GLU A 117 -21.04 -21.65 -3.82
CA GLU A 117 -20.47 -22.95 -3.43
C GLU A 117 -19.56 -23.58 -4.51
N PRO A 118 -19.86 -23.51 -5.83
CA PRO A 118 -18.97 -24.05 -6.85
C PRO A 118 -17.62 -23.31 -6.93
N VAL A 119 -17.58 -22.05 -6.47
CA VAL A 119 -16.38 -21.21 -6.46
C VAL A 119 -15.62 -21.39 -5.16
N TYR A 120 -16.32 -21.30 -4.03
CA TYR A 120 -15.80 -21.35 -2.67
C TYR A 120 -16.23 -22.66 -2.01
N THR A 121 -15.60 -23.75 -2.44
CA THR A 121 -15.91 -25.10 -1.97
C THR A 121 -15.56 -25.28 -0.49
N ASP A 122 -16.11 -26.31 0.16
CA ASP A 122 -15.73 -26.71 1.53
C ASP A 122 -14.21 -26.84 1.70
N ALA A 123 -13.53 -27.36 0.68
CA ALA A 123 -12.08 -27.49 0.68
C ALA A 123 -11.36 -26.14 0.73
N PHE A 124 -11.89 -25.14 0.03
CA PHE A 124 -11.37 -23.77 0.05
C PHE A 124 -11.66 -23.08 1.38
N VAL A 125 -12.89 -23.16 1.87
CA VAL A 125 -13.29 -22.55 3.16
C VAL A 125 -12.44 -23.12 4.30
N SER A 126 -12.34 -24.45 4.38
CA SER A 126 -11.51 -25.13 5.39
C SER A 126 -10.02 -24.75 5.29
N TYR A 127 -9.52 -24.57 4.07
CA TYR A 127 -8.15 -24.12 3.85
C TYR A 127 -7.92 -22.69 4.36
N ILE A 128 -8.81 -21.75 4.03
CA ILE A 128 -8.73 -20.36 4.52
C ILE A 128 -8.82 -20.32 6.04
N GLU A 129 -9.78 -21.01 6.64
CA GLU A 129 -9.96 -20.95 8.09
C GLU A 129 -8.70 -21.43 8.83
N ARG A 130 -8.14 -22.57 8.41
CA ARG A 130 -7.03 -23.22 9.11
C ARG A 130 -5.68 -22.60 8.84
N GLU A 131 -5.37 -22.33 7.58
CA GLU A 131 -4.04 -21.87 7.16
C GLU A 131 -4.00 -20.34 7.01
N GLY A 132 -5.16 -19.72 6.85
CA GLY A 132 -5.34 -18.28 6.74
C GLY A 132 -5.65 -17.65 8.09
N PHE A 133 -6.83 -17.91 8.66
CA PHE A 133 -7.31 -17.15 9.83
C PHE A 133 -6.57 -17.47 11.12
N VAL A 134 -6.49 -18.75 11.48
CA VAL A 134 -5.96 -19.21 12.78
C VAL A 134 -4.56 -18.66 13.09
N PRO A 135 -3.57 -18.64 12.17
CA PRO A 135 -2.25 -18.09 12.47
C PRO A 135 -2.25 -16.61 12.88
N TYR A 136 -3.09 -15.78 12.27
CA TYR A 136 -3.21 -14.36 12.62
C TYR A 136 -3.92 -14.18 13.97
N PHE A 137 -5.00 -14.92 14.20
CA PHE A 137 -5.71 -14.90 15.47
C PHE A 137 -4.82 -15.29 16.65
N ARG A 138 -3.99 -16.33 16.50
CA ARG A 138 -2.99 -16.70 17.52
C ARG A 138 -2.07 -15.55 17.91
N ASN A 139 -1.73 -14.69 16.97
CA ASN A 139 -0.84 -13.55 17.19
C ASN A 139 -1.59 -12.25 17.50
N ASP A 140 -2.89 -12.34 17.81
CA ASP A 140 -3.76 -11.20 18.15
C ASP A 140 -3.86 -10.14 17.04
N THR A 141 -3.71 -10.56 15.78
CA THR A 141 -3.79 -9.69 14.60
C THR A 141 -5.06 -9.96 13.81
N ILE A 142 -6.23 -9.82 14.46
CA ILE A 142 -7.55 -10.08 13.87
C ILE A 142 -7.80 -9.24 12.62
N ALA A 143 -7.46 -7.95 12.65
CA ALA A 143 -7.60 -7.06 11.50
C ALA A 143 -6.82 -7.55 10.27
N ASP A 144 -5.62 -8.09 10.46
CA ASP A 144 -4.80 -8.64 9.38
C ASP A 144 -5.41 -9.94 8.81
N ALA A 145 -6.00 -10.77 9.67
CA ALA A 145 -6.75 -11.95 9.23
C ALA A 145 -7.92 -11.58 8.32
N ILE A 146 -8.66 -10.53 8.68
CA ILE A 146 -9.80 -10.03 7.91
C ILE A 146 -9.36 -9.49 6.55
N TYR A 147 -8.26 -8.74 6.53
CA TYR A 147 -7.64 -8.28 5.29
C TYR A 147 -7.24 -9.45 4.37
N MET A 148 -6.52 -10.42 4.93
CA MET A 148 -6.09 -11.63 4.22
C MET A 148 -7.28 -12.42 3.67
N ALA A 149 -8.40 -12.49 4.41
CA ALA A 149 -9.64 -13.10 3.94
C ALA A 149 -10.13 -12.47 2.62
N ALA A 150 -10.22 -11.13 2.59
CA ALA A 150 -10.67 -10.39 1.43
C ALA A 150 -9.77 -10.61 0.22
N GLU A 151 -8.45 -10.65 0.45
CA GLU A 151 -7.45 -10.93 -0.58
C GLU A 151 -7.69 -12.30 -1.24
N LEU A 152 -7.81 -13.36 -0.42
CA LEU A 152 -8.01 -14.73 -0.94
C LEU A 152 -9.36 -14.92 -1.61
N ILE A 153 -10.41 -14.31 -1.06
CA ILE A 153 -11.76 -14.38 -1.64
C ILE A 153 -11.77 -13.72 -3.02
N SER A 154 -11.10 -12.57 -3.17
CA SER A 154 -10.93 -11.87 -4.45
C SER A 154 -10.12 -12.71 -5.43
N ASP A 155 -8.97 -13.25 -5.01
CA ASP A 155 -8.14 -14.10 -5.85
C ASP A 155 -8.89 -15.33 -6.37
N ARG A 156 -9.66 -15.98 -5.50
CA ARG A 156 -10.44 -17.15 -5.88
C ARG A 156 -11.54 -16.79 -6.89
N ALA A 157 -12.18 -15.63 -6.75
CA ALA A 157 -13.16 -15.14 -7.72
C ALA A 157 -12.53 -14.98 -9.11
N TYR A 158 -11.34 -14.39 -9.19
CA TYR A 158 -10.58 -14.27 -10.44
C TYR A 158 -10.20 -15.61 -11.05
N ASP A 159 -9.69 -16.54 -10.23
CA ASP A 159 -9.34 -17.88 -10.72
C ASP A 159 -10.57 -18.63 -11.24
N ALA A 160 -11.72 -18.52 -10.57
CA ALA A 160 -12.96 -19.13 -11.03
C ALA A 160 -13.52 -18.48 -12.31
N GLN A 161 -13.46 -17.15 -12.45
CA GLN A 161 -13.81 -16.44 -13.68
C GLN A 161 -12.91 -16.88 -14.85
N ALA A 162 -11.65 -17.20 -14.58
CA ALA A 162 -10.71 -17.77 -15.54
C ALA A 162 -10.88 -19.28 -15.78
N GLY A 163 -11.90 -19.92 -15.19
CA GLY A 163 -12.19 -21.35 -15.35
C GLY A 163 -11.23 -22.27 -14.60
N LYS A 164 -10.48 -21.78 -13.62
CA LYS A 164 -9.57 -22.60 -12.82
C LYS A 164 -10.29 -23.19 -11.61
N GLU A 165 -10.13 -24.49 -11.44
CA GLU A 165 -10.58 -25.18 -10.23
C GLU A 165 -9.68 -24.84 -9.03
N PHE A 166 -10.26 -24.87 -7.83
CA PHE A 166 -9.46 -24.77 -6.61
C PHE A 166 -8.81 -26.13 -6.33
N MET A 167 -7.48 -26.15 -6.33
CA MET A 167 -6.70 -27.30 -5.89
C MET A 167 -6.04 -26.93 -4.55
N PRO A 168 -6.48 -27.49 -3.41
CA PRO A 168 -5.84 -27.19 -2.15
C PRO A 168 -4.37 -27.66 -2.20
N PRO A 169 -3.40 -26.81 -1.81
CA PRO A 169 -1.96 -27.13 -1.91
C PRO A 169 -1.54 -28.28 -0.97
N MET A 170 -2.41 -28.67 -0.03
CA MET A 170 -2.29 -29.88 0.78
C MET A 170 -3.60 -30.67 0.78
N GLN A 171 -3.55 -31.94 1.19
CA GLN A 171 -4.74 -32.77 1.45
C GLN A 171 -5.56 -32.13 2.58
N SER A 172 -6.48 -31.22 2.26
CA SER A 172 -7.45 -30.72 3.22
C SER A 172 -8.44 -31.85 3.48
N LYS A 173 -8.44 -32.39 4.70
CA LYS A 173 -9.56 -33.20 5.18
C LYS A 173 -10.72 -32.23 5.35
N SER A 174 -11.61 -32.16 4.36
CA SER A 174 -12.91 -31.52 4.53
C SER A 174 -13.60 -32.20 5.71
N ILE A 175 -13.78 -31.47 6.81
CA ILE A 175 -14.59 -31.92 7.95
C ILE A 175 -16.03 -31.42 7.72
N GLY A 176 -16.54 -31.51 6.49
CA GLY A 176 -17.91 -31.12 6.13
C GLY A 176 -18.19 -29.62 6.17
N ALA A 177 -19.18 -29.22 5.37
CA ALA A 177 -19.81 -27.90 5.39
C ALA A 177 -20.31 -27.59 6.82
N GLY A 178 -19.62 -26.67 7.51
CA GLY A 178 -20.01 -26.18 8.85
C GLY A 178 -19.08 -26.56 10.02
N ALA A 179 -17.88 -27.09 9.78
CA ALA A 179 -16.91 -27.33 10.85
C ALA A 179 -16.42 -26.03 11.50
N LYS A 180 -16.62 -25.89 12.81
CA LYS A 180 -16.03 -24.83 13.64
C LYS A 180 -14.51 -24.96 13.65
N THR A 181 -13.82 -23.84 13.44
CA THR A 181 -12.37 -23.77 13.62
C THR A 181 -12.06 -23.00 14.91
N GLU A 182 -11.32 -23.61 15.83
CA GLU A 182 -10.77 -22.91 17.01
C GLU A 182 -9.78 -21.85 16.54
N ALA A 183 -10.03 -20.58 16.89
CA ALA A 183 -9.25 -19.45 16.44
C ALA A 183 -7.92 -19.30 17.23
N HIS A 184 -7.89 -19.79 18.47
CA HIS A 184 -6.76 -19.68 19.40
C HIS A 184 -6.28 -18.24 19.62
N ILE A 185 -7.19 -17.28 19.69
CA ILE A 185 -6.95 -15.83 19.81
C ILE A 185 -6.03 -15.53 20.99
N GLY A 186 -4.95 -14.78 20.73
CA GLY A 186 -3.97 -14.36 21.73
C GLY A 186 -3.12 -15.50 22.32
N LYS A 187 -3.29 -16.75 21.87
CA LYS A 187 -2.51 -17.91 22.31
C LYS A 187 -1.29 -18.10 21.41
N SER A 188 -0.48 -17.04 21.29
CA SER A 188 0.66 -17.00 20.37
C SER A 188 1.64 -18.13 20.67
N ASN A 189 2.02 -18.86 19.63
CA ASN A 189 3.17 -19.75 19.67
C ASN A 189 4.35 -19.05 18.99
N LEU A 190 4.99 -18.14 19.70
CA LEU A 190 6.22 -17.45 19.24
C LEU A 190 7.31 -18.45 18.76
N HIS A 191 7.23 -19.72 19.17
CA HIS A 191 8.13 -20.80 18.74
C HIS A 191 7.75 -21.48 17.41
N GLU A 192 6.71 -21.05 16.68
CA GLU A 192 6.37 -21.60 15.35
C GLU A 192 7.28 -21.09 14.22
N LYS A 193 8.06 -20.03 14.45
CA LYS A 193 9.07 -19.56 13.48
C LYS A 193 10.19 -20.58 13.36
N LYS A 194 10.18 -21.33 12.26
CA LYS A 194 10.99 -22.53 12.05
C LYS A 194 11.47 -22.60 10.62
N GLY A 195 12.57 -23.31 10.43
CA GLY A 195 13.07 -23.67 9.11
C GLY A 195 14.60 -23.67 9.08
N LYS A 196 15.15 -24.10 7.95
CA LYS A 196 16.60 -24.23 7.79
C LYS A 196 17.23 -22.85 7.61
N ASP A 197 18.45 -22.69 8.11
CA ASP A 197 19.23 -21.49 7.80
C ASP A 197 19.53 -21.44 6.30
N VAL A 198 19.51 -20.22 5.76
CA VAL A 198 19.83 -19.95 4.35
C VAL A 198 20.81 -18.80 4.33
N THR A 199 21.99 -19.06 3.78
CA THR A 199 23.13 -18.16 3.81
C THR A 199 23.28 -17.37 2.50
N ALA A 200 23.62 -16.09 2.62
CA ALA A 200 24.09 -15.29 1.50
C ALA A 200 25.60 -15.51 1.31
N SER A 201 26.04 -15.54 0.07
CA SER A 201 27.46 -15.59 -0.33
C SER A 201 27.86 -14.27 -0.97
N SER A 202 29.12 -13.87 -0.83
CA SER A 202 29.67 -12.68 -1.50
C SER A 202 29.65 -12.80 -3.04
N SER A 203 29.54 -14.02 -3.56
CA SER A 203 29.39 -14.31 -4.99
C SER A 203 27.93 -14.27 -5.48
N ASP A 204 26.95 -14.26 -4.58
CA ASP A 204 25.54 -14.26 -4.98
C ASP A 204 25.19 -12.94 -5.65
N THR A 205 24.50 -13.00 -6.78
CA THR A 205 23.81 -11.84 -7.36
C THR A 205 22.46 -11.63 -6.66
N PRO A 206 21.80 -10.46 -6.82
CA PRO A 206 20.43 -10.26 -6.37
C PRO A 206 19.46 -11.34 -6.86
N MET A 207 19.67 -11.85 -8.08
CA MET A 207 18.87 -12.95 -8.65
C MET A 207 19.10 -14.27 -7.90
N ASP A 208 20.33 -14.57 -7.49
CA ASP A 208 20.62 -15.79 -6.72
C ASP A 208 20.00 -15.72 -5.32
N VAL A 209 20.04 -14.55 -4.68
CA VAL A 209 19.35 -14.29 -3.42
C VAL A 209 17.84 -14.49 -3.57
N LEU A 210 17.23 -13.98 -4.64
CA LEU A 210 15.80 -14.18 -4.91
C LEU A 210 15.44 -15.65 -5.11
N LYS A 211 16.28 -16.42 -5.81
CA LYS A 211 16.09 -17.87 -6.00
C LYS A 211 16.16 -18.61 -4.67
N LYS A 212 17.11 -18.26 -3.79
CA LYS A 212 17.22 -18.81 -2.43
C LYS A 212 15.99 -18.47 -1.58
N TYR A 213 15.49 -17.23 -1.69
CA TYR A 213 14.24 -16.84 -1.05
C TYR A 213 13.07 -17.69 -1.56
N LEU A 214 12.86 -17.79 -2.88
CA LEU A 214 11.78 -18.62 -3.45
C LEU A 214 11.89 -20.09 -3.02
N ALA A 215 13.10 -20.65 -2.94
CA ALA A 215 13.30 -22.00 -2.42
C ALA A 215 12.93 -22.13 -0.93
N SER A 216 13.20 -21.09 -0.13
CA SER A 216 12.82 -21.02 1.28
C SER A 216 11.30 -20.95 1.45
N VAL A 217 10.63 -20.14 0.63
CA VAL A 217 9.17 -20.04 0.59
C VAL A 217 8.54 -21.37 0.20
N LYS A 218 9.07 -22.05 -0.84
CA LYS A 218 8.63 -23.41 -1.25
C LYS A 218 8.83 -24.48 -0.18
N ALA A 219 9.76 -24.27 0.75
CA ALA A 219 10.01 -25.16 1.88
C ALA A 219 9.18 -24.79 3.13
N TYR A 220 8.26 -23.83 3.01
CA TYR A 220 7.50 -23.23 4.10
C TYR A 220 8.38 -22.75 5.27
N ASN A 221 9.54 -22.17 4.95
CA ASN A 221 10.49 -21.67 5.94
C ASN A 221 10.02 -20.33 6.51
N THR A 222 9.70 -20.30 7.80
CA THR A 222 9.24 -19.10 8.53
C THR A 222 10.31 -18.53 9.47
N ASN A 223 11.57 -18.96 9.34
CA ASN A 223 12.68 -18.42 10.11
C ASN A 223 12.90 -16.93 9.74
N PRO A 224 12.74 -15.98 10.67
CA PRO A 224 12.91 -14.55 10.37
C PRO A 224 14.38 -14.16 10.21
N ASN A 225 15.32 -15.01 10.64
CA ASN A 225 16.75 -14.68 10.74
C ASN A 225 17.58 -15.19 9.55
N LEU A 226 16.96 -15.52 8.42
CA LEU A 226 17.72 -15.94 7.24
C LEU A 226 18.73 -14.85 6.85
N ASP A 227 19.96 -15.26 6.54
CA ASP A 227 21.03 -14.31 6.22
C ASP A 227 20.84 -13.66 4.83
N ILE A 228 19.95 -14.23 4.01
CA ILE A 228 19.47 -13.60 2.78
C ILE A 228 18.60 -12.36 3.01
N TYR A 229 18.17 -12.06 4.24
CA TYR A 229 17.37 -10.88 4.58
C TYR A 229 18.22 -9.73 5.12
N THR A 230 17.86 -8.50 4.73
CA THR A 230 18.41 -7.30 5.39
C THR A 230 18.11 -7.32 6.88
N ASP A 231 18.91 -6.63 7.69
CA ASP A 231 18.63 -6.57 9.14
C ASP A 231 17.25 -5.94 9.43
N ALA A 232 16.81 -4.98 8.61
CA ALA A 232 15.45 -4.45 8.66
C ALA A 232 14.38 -5.50 8.34
N SER A 233 14.62 -6.36 7.35
CA SER A 233 13.71 -7.47 6.99
C SER A 233 13.66 -8.55 8.07
N LYS A 234 14.77 -8.83 8.75
CA LYS A 234 14.79 -9.74 9.92
C LYS A 234 13.95 -9.17 11.07
N ALA A 235 14.10 -7.88 11.36
CA ALA A 235 13.28 -7.21 12.37
C ALA A 235 11.78 -7.23 12.00
N PHE A 236 11.47 -6.93 10.73
CA PHE A 236 10.12 -7.03 10.19
C PHE A 236 9.53 -8.44 10.40
N PHE A 237 10.17 -9.48 9.87
CA PHE A 237 9.66 -10.85 10.01
C PHE A 237 9.68 -11.37 11.45
N SER A 238 10.48 -10.80 12.34
CA SER A 238 10.45 -11.15 13.76
C SER A 238 9.15 -10.71 14.44
N GLN A 239 8.49 -9.67 13.92
CA GLN A 239 7.23 -9.14 14.46
C GLN A 239 6.00 -9.55 13.65
N HIS A 240 6.17 -9.95 12.39
CA HIS A 240 5.05 -10.28 11.51
C HIS A 240 4.77 -11.79 11.47
N THR A 241 3.51 -12.13 11.24
CA THR A 241 3.04 -13.49 10.97
C THR A 241 3.24 -13.80 9.49
N VAL A 242 3.90 -14.91 9.17
CA VAL A 242 4.00 -15.44 7.79
C VAL A 242 3.28 -16.78 7.78
N THR A 243 2.15 -16.85 7.08
CA THR A 243 1.36 -18.09 6.98
C THR A 243 1.75 -18.91 5.76
N LYS A 244 1.34 -20.18 5.72
CA LYS A 244 1.50 -21.00 4.52
C LYS A 244 0.77 -20.40 3.32
N ILE A 245 -0.40 -19.80 3.55
CA ILE A 245 -1.14 -19.09 2.51
C ILE A 245 -0.31 -17.95 1.92
N ASN A 246 0.32 -17.12 2.76
CA ASN A 246 1.17 -16.04 2.23
C ASN A 246 2.31 -16.59 1.37
N GLN A 247 2.89 -17.73 1.79
CA GLN A 247 3.96 -18.39 1.05
C GLN A 247 3.46 -19.02 -0.26
N ASP A 248 2.29 -19.66 -0.27
CA ASP A 248 1.65 -20.21 -1.47
C ASP A 248 1.30 -19.10 -2.48
N ASN A 249 0.78 -17.97 -2.00
CA ASN A 249 0.54 -16.78 -2.83
C ASN A 249 1.85 -16.26 -3.42
N GLU A 250 2.90 -16.13 -2.61
CA GLU A 250 4.21 -15.70 -3.08
C GLU A 250 4.76 -16.66 -4.15
N ILE A 251 4.65 -17.98 -3.96
CA ILE A 251 5.07 -18.98 -4.96
C ILE A 251 4.29 -18.79 -6.26
N ARG A 252 2.97 -18.66 -6.18
CA ARG A 252 2.06 -18.52 -7.33
C ARG A 252 2.38 -17.27 -8.14
N PHE A 253 2.67 -16.14 -7.50
CA PHE A 253 2.94 -14.88 -8.18
C PHE A 253 4.40 -14.73 -8.60
N LEU A 254 5.36 -15.20 -7.80
CA LEU A 254 6.79 -15.04 -8.10
C LEU A 254 7.27 -16.03 -9.15
N THR A 255 6.85 -17.30 -9.09
CA THR A 255 7.39 -18.36 -9.97
C THR A 255 7.27 -18.02 -11.46
N PRO A 256 6.11 -17.57 -11.98
CA PRO A 256 5.98 -17.22 -13.40
C PRO A 256 6.80 -15.98 -13.82
N CYS A 257 7.21 -15.17 -12.85
CA CYS A 257 7.93 -13.92 -13.08
C CYS A 257 9.46 -14.09 -13.07
N MET A 258 9.98 -15.22 -12.58
CA MET A 258 11.42 -15.39 -12.33
C MET A 258 12.28 -15.18 -13.59
N ASP A 259 11.88 -15.75 -14.72
CA ASP A 259 12.68 -15.74 -15.95
C ASP A 259 12.66 -14.40 -16.69
N SER A 260 11.74 -13.50 -16.32
CA SER A 260 11.55 -12.19 -16.97
C SER A 260 12.03 -11.02 -16.10
N LYS A 261 12.69 -11.31 -14.97
CA LYS A 261 13.24 -10.30 -14.07
C LYS A 261 14.65 -9.89 -14.49
N GLU A 262 14.85 -8.58 -14.59
CA GLU A 262 16.15 -7.95 -14.86
C GLU A 262 16.67 -7.23 -13.62
N VAL A 263 17.97 -7.32 -13.37
CA VAL A 263 18.63 -6.62 -12.26
C VAL A 263 19.00 -5.21 -12.71
N LYS A 264 18.58 -4.19 -11.95
CA LYS A 264 19.13 -2.83 -12.03
C LYS A 264 19.95 -2.54 -10.79
N TYR A 265 21.21 -2.17 -10.99
CA TYR A 265 22.11 -1.75 -9.91
C TYR A 265 22.08 -0.23 -9.79
N ALA A 266 22.02 0.25 -8.55
CA ALA A 266 22.20 1.67 -8.25
C ALA A 266 23.67 2.06 -8.43
N VAL A 267 23.90 3.35 -8.70
CA VAL A 267 25.25 3.91 -8.84
C VAL A 267 26.02 3.90 -7.51
N ASP A 268 25.30 3.88 -6.38
CA ASP A 268 25.90 3.76 -5.05
C ASP A 268 26.58 2.40 -4.76
N GLY A 269 26.36 1.40 -5.62
CA GLY A 269 26.93 0.05 -5.48
C GLY A 269 26.40 -0.77 -4.31
N VAL A 270 25.39 -0.26 -3.59
CA VAL A 270 24.80 -0.90 -2.40
C VAL A 270 23.30 -1.17 -2.54
N HIS A 271 22.61 -0.61 -3.53
CA HIS A 271 21.21 -0.94 -3.82
C HIS A 271 21.04 -1.63 -5.18
N ALA A 272 20.08 -2.55 -5.25
CA ALA A 272 19.65 -3.15 -6.50
C ALA A 272 18.14 -3.44 -6.48
N VAL A 273 17.54 -3.49 -7.67
CA VAL A 273 16.13 -3.88 -7.85
C VAL A 273 16.04 -4.92 -8.95
N LEU A 274 15.33 -6.01 -8.68
CA LEU A 274 14.85 -6.93 -9.71
C LEU A 274 13.45 -6.52 -10.15
N LEU A 275 13.27 -6.21 -11.43
CA LEU A 275 11.98 -5.82 -11.99
C LEU A 275 11.77 -6.40 -13.39
N ASN A 276 10.53 -6.40 -13.84
CA ASN A 276 10.16 -6.77 -15.19
C ASN A 276 9.99 -5.50 -16.03
N ASP A 277 10.50 -5.50 -17.27
CA ASP A 277 10.20 -4.46 -18.27
C ASP A 277 9.23 -5.04 -19.33
N PRO A 278 8.14 -4.33 -19.69
CA PRO A 278 7.74 -3.03 -19.19
C PRO A 278 7.04 -3.08 -17.82
N VAL A 279 7.45 -2.17 -16.92
CA VAL A 279 6.99 -2.07 -15.52
C VAL A 279 5.46 -1.87 -15.41
N ASN A 280 4.86 -1.25 -16.43
CA ASN A 280 3.43 -0.91 -16.43
C ASN A 280 2.47 -2.12 -16.50
N GLN A 281 2.97 -3.34 -16.79
CA GLN A 281 2.17 -4.56 -16.72
C GLN A 281 1.75 -4.91 -15.29
N ARG A 282 2.55 -4.54 -14.29
CA ARG A 282 2.24 -4.60 -12.85
C ARG A 282 1.85 -5.97 -12.28
N LYS A 283 1.98 -7.06 -13.05
CA LYS A 283 1.72 -8.43 -12.59
C LYS A 283 2.87 -9.01 -11.77
N CYS A 284 4.10 -8.62 -12.10
CA CYS A 284 5.31 -9.07 -11.42
C CYS A 284 5.85 -7.93 -10.56
N SER A 285 5.72 -8.05 -9.24
CA SER A 285 6.25 -7.05 -8.29
C SER A 285 7.77 -6.92 -8.38
N PRO A 286 8.31 -5.72 -8.13
CA PRO A 286 9.75 -5.54 -8.01
C PRO A 286 10.24 -6.12 -6.68
N TYR A 287 11.48 -6.60 -6.65
CA TYR A 287 12.15 -7.05 -5.43
C TYR A 287 13.37 -6.19 -5.16
N PHE A 288 13.48 -5.72 -3.92
CA PHE A 288 14.51 -4.76 -3.51
C PHE A 288 15.64 -5.46 -2.78
N PHE A 289 16.87 -5.01 -3.04
CA PHE A 289 18.07 -5.59 -2.46
C PHE A 289 19.00 -4.51 -1.93
N LYS A 290 19.62 -4.79 -0.79
CA LYS A 290 20.65 -3.96 -0.19
C LYS A 290 21.88 -4.79 0.07
N LYS A 291 23.05 -4.23 -0.18
CA LYS A 291 24.33 -4.86 0.12
C LYS A 291 24.71 -4.56 1.55
N GLU A 292 24.72 -5.58 2.40
CA GLU A 292 25.11 -5.49 3.80
C GLU A 292 26.30 -6.41 4.05
N GLN A 293 27.37 -5.87 4.65
CA GLN A 293 28.61 -6.62 4.93
C GLN A 293 29.20 -7.32 3.68
N GLY A 294 29.03 -6.70 2.50
CA GLY A 294 29.54 -7.24 1.23
C GLY A 294 28.62 -8.24 0.53
N ASN A 295 27.51 -8.64 1.14
CA ASN A 295 26.57 -9.62 0.57
C ASN A 295 25.26 -8.94 0.17
N TRP A 296 24.68 -9.34 -0.96
CA TRP A 296 23.33 -8.90 -1.33
C TRP A 296 22.29 -9.56 -0.42
N LYS A 297 21.35 -8.75 0.08
CA LYS A 297 20.26 -9.20 0.93
C LYS A 297 18.95 -8.61 0.45
N LEU A 298 17.87 -9.37 0.60
CA LEU A 298 16.52 -9.00 0.19
C LEU A 298 15.89 -8.06 1.21
N ASP A 299 15.35 -6.94 0.74
CA ASP A 299 14.78 -5.87 1.55
C ASP A 299 13.24 -5.85 1.50
N ILE A 300 12.63 -6.87 2.11
CA ILE A 300 11.18 -7.00 2.22
C ILE A 300 10.59 -5.90 3.11
N ALA A 301 11.30 -5.45 4.14
CA ALA A 301 10.81 -4.38 5.01
C ALA A 301 10.45 -3.12 4.23
N THR A 302 11.35 -2.67 3.33
CA THR A 302 11.07 -1.52 2.46
C THR A 302 9.98 -1.81 1.44
N MET A 303 9.96 -3.03 0.87
CA MET A 303 8.88 -3.44 -0.04
C MET A 303 7.51 -3.37 0.64
N ALA A 304 7.36 -3.93 1.84
CA ALA A 304 6.13 -3.90 2.62
C ALA A 304 5.71 -2.47 3.00
N GLN A 305 6.69 -1.58 3.22
CA GLN A 305 6.41 -0.18 3.47
C GLN A 305 5.75 0.51 2.26
N ILE A 306 6.21 0.26 1.04
CA ILE A 306 5.84 1.10 -0.11
C ILE A 306 5.07 0.42 -1.22
N LEU A 307 5.09 -0.91 -1.33
CA LEU A 307 4.35 -1.64 -2.34
C LEU A 307 2.95 -1.97 -1.82
N ARG A 308 1.96 -1.82 -2.70
CA ARG A 308 0.55 -2.13 -2.46
C ARG A 308 0.03 -2.92 -3.64
N PHE A 309 -0.99 -3.73 -3.39
CA PHE A 309 -1.67 -4.52 -4.42
C PHE A 309 -3.14 -4.15 -4.42
N ASN A 310 -3.71 -4.02 -5.61
CA ASN A 310 -5.15 -3.86 -5.77
C ASN A 310 -5.85 -5.23 -5.84
N ALA A 311 -7.18 -5.24 -5.96
CA ALA A 311 -7.95 -6.48 -6.05
C ALA A 311 -7.53 -7.42 -7.21
N PRO A 312 -7.20 -6.92 -8.42
CA PRO A 312 -6.57 -7.74 -9.47
C PRO A 312 -5.10 -8.11 -9.25
N MET A 313 -4.53 -7.93 -8.06
CA MET A 313 -3.13 -8.20 -7.70
C MET A 313 -2.10 -7.44 -8.55
N GLN A 314 -2.46 -6.25 -9.02
CA GLN A 314 -1.52 -5.35 -9.66
C GLN A 314 -0.82 -4.51 -8.62
N TRP A 315 0.52 -4.55 -8.63
CA TRP A 315 1.30 -3.75 -7.70
C TRP A 315 1.31 -2.26 -8.07
N HIS A 316 1.41 -1.42 -7.06
CA HIS A 316 1.60 0.02 -7.16
C HIS A 316 2.34 0.57 -5.94
N PHE A 317 2.74 1.84 -6.01
CA PHE A 317 3.40 2.51 -4.89
C PHE A 317 2.40 3.20 -3.98
N ASP A 318 2.67 3.12 -2.68
CA ASP A 318 2.17 4.08 -1.69
C ASP A 318 2.84 5.44 -1.93
N LYS A 319 2.07 6.41 -2.38
CA LYS A 319 2.59 7.74 -2.70
C LYS A 319 3.20 8.44 -1.49
N LYS A 320 2.68 8.25 -0.28
CA LYS A 320 3.19 8.99 0.88
C LYS A 320 4.52 8.41 1.37
N GLU A 321 4.67 7.10 1.25
CA GLU A 321 5.80 6.37 1.82
C GLU A 321 6.97 6.20 0.86
N ARG A 322 6.74 6.25 -0.46
CA ARG A 322 7.78 5.96 -1.49
C ARG A 322 9.07 6.80 -1.40
N LEU A 323 9.02 7.97 -0.76
CA LEU A 323 10.16 8.90 -0.62
C LEU A 323 10.73 8.94 0.81
N LYS A 324 10.22 8.12 1.72
CA LYS A 324 10.65 8.11 3.11
C LYS A 324 11.67 7.00 3.36
N GLY A 325 12.55 7.23 4.33
CA GLY A 325 13.51 6.23 4.80
C GLY A 325 14.33 5.63 3.67
N GLU A 326 14.42 4.30 3.64
CA GLU A 326 15.20 3.53 2.69
C GLU A 326 14.60 3.55 1.26
N ALA A 327 13.28 3.70 1.15
CA ALA A 327 12.56 3.61 -0.13
C ALA A 327 13.08 4.56 -1.21
N LYS A 328 13.55 5.76 -0.81
CA LYS A 328 14.09 6.75 -1.75
C LYS A 328 15.29 6.23 -2.54
N TYR A 329 16.07 5.30 -1.97
CA TYR A 329 17.25 4.71 -2.61
C TYR A 329 16.91 3.69 -3.70
N TYR A 330 15.66 3.21 -3.77
CA TYR A 330 15.20 2.30 -4.82
C TYR A 330 14.55 3.00 -6.02
N ALA A 331 14.32 4.32 -5.93
CA ALA A 331 13.63 5.08 -6.97
C ALA A 331 14.34 5.06 -8.34
N PHE A 332 15.66 4.87 -8.36
CA PHE A 332 16.47 4.82 -9.58
C PHE A 332 16.00 3.73 -10.57
N ALA A 333 15.51 2.60 -10.06
CA ALA A 333 15.14 1.47 -10.90
C ALA A 333 13.91 1.76 -11.77
N PHE A 334 13.16 2.80 -11.41
CA PHE A 334 11.92 3.22 -12.06
C PHE A 334 12.10 4.47 -12.93
N ASP A 335 13.34 4.78 -13.32
CA ASP A 335 13.60 5.87 -14.24
C ASP A 335 12.84 5.72 -15.57
N GLY A 336 12.25 6.83 -16.02
CA GLY A 336 11.37 6.87 -17.20
C GLY A 336 9.92 6.47 -16.91
N TYR A 337 9.61 6.07 -15.67
CA TYR A 337 8.25 5.80 -15.21
C TYR A 337 7.76 6.86 -14.24
N GLY A 338 6.53 7.29 -14.47
CA GLY A 338 5.79 8.13 -13.56
C GLY A 338 4.78 7.41 -12.72
N LEU A 339 4.29 8.11 -11.69
CA LEU A 339 3.16 7.61 -10.91
C LEU A 339 1.89 8.35 -11.31
N ASP A 340 0.83 7.59 -11.56
CA ASP A 340 -0.48 8.19 -11.69
C ASP A 340 -1.06 8.58 -10.32
N ARG A 341 -2.31 9.04 -10.31
CA ARG A 341 -2.97 9.52 -9.09
C ARG A 341 -3.14 8.42 -8.03
N ASN A 342 -3.07 7.15 -8.42
CA ASN A 342 -3.23 5.99 -7.56
C ASN A 342 -1.88 5.33 -7.25
N GLY A 343 -0.77 5.91 -7.71
CA GLY A 343 0.58 5.38 -7.47
C GLY A 343 1.00 4.30 -8.47
N TYR A 344 0.27 4.09 -9.57
CA TYR A 344 0.66 3.11 -10.58
C TYR A 344 1.80 3.63 -11.45
N PRO A 345 2.83 2.81 -11.72
CA PRO A 345 3.88 3.15 -12.67
C PRO A 345 3.32 3.24 -14.09
N GLN A 346 3.57 4.36 -14.75
CA GLN A 346 3.16 4.66 -16.12
C GLN A 346 4.37 5.09 -16.92
N LYS A 347 4.59 4.47 -18.09
CA LYS A 347 5.65 4.91 -18.99
C LYS A 347 5.32 6.32 -19.47
N TYR A 348 6.26 7.23 -19.32
CA TYR A 348 6.09 8.59 -19.83
C TYR A 348 5.89 8.57 -21.35
N LYS A 349 4.87 9.30 -21.87
CA LYS A 349 4.75 9.58 -23.31
C LYS A 349 5.79 10.63 -23.68
N ARG A 350 6.90 10.19 -24.26
CA ARG A 350 8.01 11.03 -24.75
C ARG A 350 7.51 12.16 -25.66
N ASN A 351 7.46 13.38 -25.13
CA ASN A 351 7.61 14.58 -25.94
C ASN A 351 9.06 15.03 -25.74
N GLY A 352 9.89 14.98 -26.80
CA GLY A 352 11.35 15.14 -26.73
C GLY A 352 11.87 16.41 -26.04
N GLU A 353 11.01 17.40 -25.76
CA GLU A 353 11.34 18.62 -25.03
C GLU A 353 11.97 18.39 -23.64
N TRP A 354 11.64 17.29 -22.97
CA TRP A 354 12.11 17.01 -21.61
C TRP A 354 13.46 16.31 -21.57
N GLU A 355 13.97 15.79 -22.68
CA GLU A 355 15.19 14.98 -22.70
C GLU A 355 16.43 15.76 -22.25
N LYS A 356 16.47 17.06 -22.55
CA LYS A 356 17.56 17.96 -22.15
C LYS A 356 17.64 18.26 -20.64
N TYR A 357 16.59 18.02 -19.86
CA TYR A 357 16.62 18.30 -18.42
C TYR A 357 16.92 17.01 -17.66
N ARG A 358 18.04 16.96 -16.93
CA ARG A 358 18.43 15.79 -16.12
C ARG A 358 17.32 15.34 -15.17
N TRP A 359 16.75 16.30 -14.44
CA TRP A 359 15.68 16.07 -13.47
C TRP A 359 14.25 16.19 -14.03
N LYS A 360 14.08 16.50 -15.32
CA LYS A 360 12.77 16.65 -16.00
C LYS A 360 11.81 17.64 -15.31
N TYR A 361 12.29 18.83 -14.93
CA TYR A 361 11.45 19.93 -14.42
C TYR A 361 11.69 21.24 -15.19
N ARG A 362 10.80 22.21 -15.01
CA ARG A 362 10.93 23.59 -15.46
C ARG A 362 10.70 24.53 -14.28
N CYS A 363 11.63 25.45 -14.08
CA CYS A 363 11.46 26.57 -13.17
C CYS A 363 10.78 27.75 -13.88
N GLY A 364 9.87 28.40 -13.18
CA GLY A 364 9.54 29.80 -13.42
C GLY A 364 10.34 30.69 -12.48
N GLY A 365 10.51 31.96 -12.85
CA GLY A 365 11.12 32.97 -11.99
C GLY A 365 10.07 33.63 -11.10
N TYR A 366 10.39 33.89 -9.84
CA TYR A 366 9.67 34.82 -8.98
C TYR A 366 10.64 35.66 -8.15
N TYR A 367 10.14 36.75 -7.58
CA TYR A 367 10.91 37.66 -6.72
C TYR A 367 10.25 37.72 -5.35
N HIS A 368 11.07 37.75 -4.31
CA HIS A 368 10.64 38.22 -3.00
C HIS A 368 10.67 39.76 -2.94
N PRO A 369 9.84 40.38 -2.09
CA PRO A 369 9.94 41.81 -1.83
C PRO A 369 11.35 42.19 -1.36
N GLY A 370 11.98 43.12 -2.06
CA GLY A 370 13.36 43.54 -1.78
C GLY A 370 14.44 42.74 -2.53
N ASP A 371 14.08 41.70 -3.29
CA ASP A 371 15.04 41.04 -4.16
C ASP A 371 15.56 42.01 -5.23
N LYS A 372 16.87 41.92 -5.51
CA LYS A 372 17.47 42.58 -6.68
C LYS A 372 16.95 41.92 -7.95
N LYS A 373 16.96 42.66 -9.06
CA LYS A 373 16.51 42.18 -10.38
C LYS A 373 17.22 40.88 -10.84
N ASP A 374 18.44 40.65 -10.38
CA ASP A 374 19.22 39.46 -10.75
C ASP A 374 19.04 38.28 -9.77
N ASN A 375 18.33 38.49 -8.65
CA ASN A 375 18.06 37.48 -7.62
C ASN A 375 16.74 36.76 -7.89
N VAL A 376 16.50 36.37 -9.16
CA VAL A 376 15.31 35.62 -9.54
C VAL A 376 15.35 34.25 -8.87
N ARG A 377 14.29 33.88 -8.15
CA ARG A 377 14.17 32.59 -7.48
C ARG A 377 13.35 31.60 -8.31
N CYS A 378 13.62 30.31 -8.13
CA CYS A 378 12.87 29.27 -8.83
C CYS A 378 11.57 28.94 -8.11
N TRP A 379 10.46 28.95 -8.84
CA TRP A 379 9.29 28.15 -8.47
C TRP A 379 9.07 27.05 -9.49
N MET A 380 8.53 25.91 -9.07
CA MET A 380 8.24 24.78 -9.94
C MET A 380 7.08 25.12 -10.86
N LYS A 381 7.40 25.57 -12.08
CA LYS A 381 6.40 25.84 -13.11
C LYS A 381 5.73 24.56 -13.54
N ASP A 382 6.57 23.58 -13.86
CA ASP A 382 6.14 22.23 -14.21
C ASP A 382 7.19 21.25 -13.72
N ALA A 383 6.77 20.16 -13.10
CA ALA A 383 7.56 18.95 -13.05
C ALA A 383 6.94 17.98 -14.05
N LEU A 384 7.77 17.30 -14.86
CA LEU A 384 7.25 16.25 -15.71
C LEU A 384 6.56 15.23 -14.83
N ARG A 385 5.28 14.94 -15.11
CA ARG A 385 4.56 13.91 -14.37
C ARG A 385 5.30 12.59 -14.55
N GLY A 386 5.87 12.10 -13.47
CA GLY A 386 6.72 10.92 -13.44
C GLY A 386 8.19 11.11 -13.67
N GLY A 387 8.64 12.34 -13.86
CA GLY A 387 10.06 12.63 -14.00
C GLY A 387 10.79 12.50 -12.66
N PRO A 388 12.14 12.44 -12.67
CA PRO A 388 12.95 12.36 -11.47
C PRO A 388 12.66 13.46 -10.45
N ALA A 389 12.35 14.69 -10.87
CA ALA A 389 11.96 15.77 -9.96
C ALA A 389 10.69 15.46 -9.14
N GLU A 390 9.63 14.95 -9.78
CA GLU A 390 8.40 14.59 -9.06
C GLU A 390 8.58 13.28 -8.28
N VAL A 391 9.20 12.28 -8.90
CA VAL A 391 9.28 10.94 -8.33
C VAL A 391 10.28 10.88 -7.19
N ARG A 392 11.43 11.53 -7.32
CA ARG A 392 12.56 11.43 -6.39
C ARG A 392 12.64 12.59 -5.39
N LEU A 393 12.33 13.81 -5.81
CA LEU A 393 12.30 15.00 -4.93
C LEU A 393 10.88 15.41 -4.51
N GLY A 394 9.84 14.74 -5.01
CA GLY A 394 8.46 15.03 -4.63
C GLY A 394 7.92 16.35 -5.19
N PHE A 395 8.63 17.03 -6.09
CA PHE A 395 8.24 18.36 -6.58
C PHE A 395 6.83 18.38 -7.14
N GLN A 396 6.07 19.40 -6.75
CA GLN A 396 4.72 19.71 -7.19
C GLN A 396 4.71 21.06 -7.90
N PRO A 397 3.74 21.31 -8.81
CA PRO A 397 3.53 22.64 -9.36
C PRO A 397 3.38 23.68 -8.23
N TYR A 398 4.01 24.84 -8.43
CA TYR A 398 4.06 25.97 -7.49
C TYR A 398 4.91 25.80 -6.23
N ASP A 399 5.67 24.70 -6.09
CA ASP A 399 6.69 24.63 -5.04
C ASP A 399 7.71 25.77 -5.22
N LYS A 400 7.90 26.60 -4.19
CA LYS A 400 8.82 27.73 -4.19
C LYS A 400 10.15 27.27 -3.63
N ILE A 401 11.20 27.31 -4.44
CA ILE A 401 12.52 26.87 -3.99
C ILE A 401 13.14 27.99 -3.17
N TYR A 402 13.50 27.65 -1.94
CA TYR A 402 14.16 28.55 -1.00
C TYR A 402 15.65 28.28 -0.91
N GLY A 403 16.05 27.01 -0.93
CA GLY A 403 17.43 26.62 -0.68
C GLY A 403 17.74 25.19 -1.08
N PHE A 404 18.97 24.78 -0.83
CA PHE A 404 19.45 23.42 -1.05
C PHE A 404 20.60 23.06 -0.09
N GLY A 405 20.96 21.78 -0.06
CA GLY A 405 22.04 21.25 0.76
C GLY A 405 21.72 21.14 2.25
N GLU A 406 22.68 20.61 3.01
CA GLU A 406 22.60 20.41 4.46
C GLU A 406 23.91 20.81 5.14
N GLY A 407 23.86 21.08 6.45
CA GLY A 407 25.03 21.47 7.24
C GLY A 407 25.76 22.67 6.65
N GLU A 408 27.09 22.57 6.52
CA GLU A 408 27.94 23.62 5.96
C GLU A 408 27.67 23.91 4.47
N ASN A 409 27.09 22.95 3.75
CA ASN A 409 26.71 23.06 2.35
C ASN A 409 25.29 23.64 2.17
N ARG A 410 24.56 23.91 3.27
CA ARG A 410 23.25 24.54 3.20
C ARG A 410 23.38 25.94 2.63
N ARG A 411 22.52 26.24 1.66
CA ARG A 411 22.36 27.57 1.06
C ARG A 411 20.88 27.91 1.02
N GLU A 412 20.57 29.12 1.44
CA GLU A 412 19.22 29.67 1.56
C GLU A 412 19.10 30.94 0.72
N ASN A 413 17.87 31.33 0.38
CA ASN A 413 17.60 32.44 -0.54
C ASN A 413 18.32 32.29 -1.89
N VAL A 414 18.36 31.06 -2.42
CA VAL A 414 19.11 30.74 -3.63
C VAL A 414 18.41 31.27 -4.88
N THR A 415 19.19 31.74 -5.83
CA THR A 415 18.71 32.09 -7.16
C THR A 415 18.33 30.85 -7.97
N ILE A 416 17.52 31.02 -9.00
CA ILE A 416 17.17 29.98 -9.99
C ILE A 416 18.42 29.34 -10.59
N ARG A 417 19.49 30.13 -10.81
CA ARG A 417 20.74 29.65 -11.38
C ARG A 417 21.48 28.73 -10.41
N GLU A 418 21.70 29.20 -9.17
CA GLU A 418 22.37 28.41 -8.13
C GLU A 418 21.63 27.10 -7.87
N PHE A 419 20.29 27.13 -7.85
CA PHE A 419 19.49 25.91 -7.67
C PHE A 419 19.64 24.92 -8.84
N ILE A 420 19.59 25.39 -10.09
CA ILE A 420 19.78 24.53 -11.27
C ILE A 420 21.20 23.95 -11.28
N ASP A 421 22.21 24.76 -10.98
CA ASP A 421 23.61 24.35 -10.93
C ASP A 421 23.85 23.33 -9.81
N TYR A 422 23.21 23.52 -8.65
CA TYR A 422 23.19 22.53 -7.58
C TYR A 422 22.62 21.20 -8.06
N LEU A 423 21.38 21.18 -8.57
CA LEU A 423 20.75 19.92 -8.99
C LEU A 423 21.52 19.21 -10.10
N ASN A 424 22.17 19.95 -11.01
CA ASN A 424 23.00 19.36 -12.05
C ASN A 424 24.35 18.85 -11.53
N SER A 425 24.87 19.40 -10.44
CA SER A 425 26.16 19.02 -9.87
C SER A 425 26.10 17.82 -8.92
N VAL A 426 24.94 17.50 -8.32
CA VAL A 426 24.78 16.29 -7.48
C VAL A 426 25.08 15.03 -8.31
N PRO A 427 26.10 14.21 -7.99
CA PRO A 427 26.43 13.01 -8.77
C PRO A 427 25.25 12.02 -8.83
N SER A 428 25.11 11.26 -9.91
CA SER A 428 24.05 10.24 -10.00
C SER A 428 24.21 9.23 -8.86
N GLY A 429 23.11 8.86 -8.20
CA GLY A 429 23.14 8.02 -7.00
C GLY A 429 23.31 8.76 -5.67
N GLU A 430 23.75 10.03 -5.68
CA GLU A 430 23.89 10.83 -4.46
C GLU A 430 22.58 11.50 -4.04
N VAL A 431 22.48 11.86 -2.75
CA VAL A 431 21.31 12.55 -2.19
C VAL A 431 21.34 14.04 -2.55
N ALA A 432 20.35 14.48 -3.32
CA ALA A 432 20.01 15.88 -3.48
C ALA A 432 19.05 16.32 -2.35
N THR A 433 19.33 17.46 -1.74
CA THR A 433 18.50 18.08 -0.69
C THR A 433 18.04 19.45 -1.13
N VAL A 434 16.74 19.69 -1.06
CA VAL A 434 16.10 20.93 -1.51
C VAL A 434 15.14 21.43 -0.43
N ILE A 435 15.15 22.74 -0.17
CA ILE A 435 14.29 23.40 0.80
C ILE A 435 13.19 24.14 0.05
N ILE A 436 11.94 23.77 0.32
CA ILE A 436 10.75 24.36 -0.27
C ILE A 436 10.10 25.32 0.73
N GLU A 437 9.65 26.46 0.25
CA GLU A 437 8.95 27.48 1.01
C GLU A 437 7.44 27.45 0.71
N TYR A 438 6.64 27.56 1.77
CA TYR A 438 5.19 27.58 1.71
C TYR A 438 4.63 28.78 2.44
N TYR A 439 3.59 29.38 1.85
CA TYR A 439 2.87 30.49 2.46
C TYR A 439 1.52 30.02 2.97
N TYR A 440 1.16 30.47 4.17
CA TYR A 440 -0.11 30.21 4.82
C TYR A 440 -0.75 31.56 5.16
N LEU A 441 -1.91 31.84 4.58
CA LEU A 441 -2.68 33.04 4.87
C LEU A 441 -3.91 32.61 5.68
N ASN A 442 -4.05 33.16 6.89
CA ASN A 442 -5.12 32.79 7.83
C ASN A 442 -5.19 31.25 8.05
N GLY A 443 -4.02 30.63 8.25
CA GLY A 443 -3.89 29.18 8.47
C GLY A 443 -4.10 28.29 7.24
N LYS A 444 -4.40 28.85 6.06
CA LYS A 444 -4.60 28.09 4.81
C LYS A 444 -3.43 28.27 3.86
N LYS A 445 -2.88 27.15 3.36
CA LYS A 445 -1.82 27.14 2.35
C LYS A 445 -2.27 27.89 1.10
N THR A 446 -1.43 28.79 0.59
CA THR A 446 -1.69 29.57 -0.63
C THR A 446 -0.52 29.54 -1.60
N ASN A 447 -0.85 29.46 -2.89
CA ASN A 447 0.13 29.57 -3.97
C ASN A 447 0.29 31.02 -4.47
N ASN A 448 -0.43 31.98 -3.89
CA ASN A 448 -0.27 33.39 -4.22
C ASN A 448 1.15 33.84 -3.86
N PHE A 449 1.91 34.31 -4.84
CA PHE A 449 3.29 34.80 -4.66
C PHE A 449 3.32 36.10 -3.86
N ASP A 450 2.29 36.93 -4.00
CA ASP A 450 2.17 38.20 -3.27
C ASP A 450 1.71 38.02 -1.83
N ALA A 451 1.37 36.80 -1.40
CA ALA A 451 0.95 36.56 -0.02
C ALA A 451 2.04 36.95 1.00
N ILE A 452 3.32 36.90 0.61
CA ILE A 452 4.43 37.34 1.46
C ILE A 452 4.37 38.82 1.85
N LEU A 453 3.67 39.66 1.06
CA LEU A 453 3.45 41.07 1.37
C LEU A 453 2.37 41.28 2.45
N ASN A 454 1.61 40.24 2.78
CA ASN A 454 0.58 40.34 3.80
C ASN A 454 1.20 40.16 5.20
N PRO A 455 0.98 41.09 6.14
CA PRO A 455 1.57 40.98 7.49
C PRO A 455 1.11 39.75 8.28
N ASN A 456 -0.02 39.12 7.89
CA ASN A 456 -0.57 37.93 8.53
C ASN A 456 -0.16 36.63 7.83
N VAL A 457 0.79 36.68 6.89
CA VAL A 457 1.30 35.48 6.23
C VAL A 457 2.26 34.74 7.15
N GLU A 458 2.03 33.45 7.30
CA GLU A 458 2.98 32.54 7.92
C GLU A 458 3.79 31.85 6.82
N VAL A 459 5.12 31.86 6.97
CA VAL A 459 6.04 31.17 6.06
C VAL A 459 6.56 29.92 6.73
N ARG A 460 6.48 28.78 6.02
CA ARG A 460 6.98 27.48 6.49
C ARG A 460 7.95 26.90 5.48
N TYR A 461 8.90 26.12 5.97
CA TYR A 461 9.90 25.45 5.15
C TYR A 461 9.79 23.93 5.26
N GLU A 462 9.94 23.24 4.14
CA GLU A 462 9.98 21.78 4.06
C GLU A 462 11.28 21.35 3.37
N THR A 463 12.07 20.52 4.02
CA THR A 463 13.24 19.89 3.40
C THR A 463 12.81 18.62 2.70
N ARG A 464 13.17 18.49 1.42
CA ARG A 464 12.97 17.29 0.61
C ARG A 464 14.30 16.72 0.17
N GLN A 465 14.40 15.41 0.24
CA GLN A 465 15.58 14.66 -0.18
C GLN A 465 15.21 13.66 -1.27
N GLY A 466 16.09 13.48 -2.25
CA GLY A 466 15.88 12.56 -3.36
C GLY A 466 17.20 12.16 -4.01
N ILE A 467 17.25 10.95 -4.57
CA ILE A 467 18.47 10.46 -5.23
C ILE A 467 18.62 11.09 -6.61
N ALA A 468 19.80 11.55 -6.97
CA ALA A 468 20.03 12.16 -8.28
C ALA A 468 20.03 11.13 -9.43
N PRO A 469 19.37 11.42 -10.55
CA PRO A 469 19.32 10.51 -11.72
C PRO A 469 20.64 10.47 -12.46
#